data_AF-A0A2I0IJK3-F1
#
_entry.id   AF-A0A2I0IJK3-F1
#
_cell.length_a   1.000
_cell.length_b   1.000
_cell.length_c   1.000
_cell.angle_alpha   90.00
_cell.angle_beta   90.00
_cell.angle_gamma   90.00
#
_symmetry.space_group_name_H-M   'P 1'
#
loop_
_entity.id
_entity.type
_entity.pdbx_description
1 polymer ?
#
loop_
_entity_poly.entity_id
_entity_poly.type
_entity_poly.pdbx_seq_one_letter_code
_entity_poly.pdbx_strand_id
1 'polypeptide(L)'
;MGSDTCFYELCQGTNDEDSSKDDRVNSWETVIKEILLIGIALALFLGPPSLDISFQEFKNKLLEPGLVDHIVVSDRSIAKVYVRSSPQNQKTEDIVQGPINGSHTRGHGGQYKCYFNIGSVESFEERLLEAQEALGIDPHDNVPVTYNSKMVRIGNAHVIKVDKNAKNMVYFKDVACCDEAKQEIMEFVHFLKNTKKYEDLEAKVPKGALLVGLPGTGKTLLA
;
A
#
# COMPACT_ATOMS: atom_id res chain seq x y z
N MET A 1 66.46 39.13 58.69
CA MET A 1 66.03 38.88 57.29
C MET A 1 65.59 37.44 57.20
N GLY A 2 64.29 37.22 56.92
CA GLY A 2 63.61 35.96 56.52
C GLY A 2 63.64 34.78 57.53
N SER A 3 62.60 33.96 57.72
CA SER A 3 61.20 33.93 57.26
C SER A 3 60.50 32.75 57.98
N ASP A 4 59.16 32.74 57.91
CA ASP A 4 58.28 31.55 57.96
C ASP A 4 57.86 30.95 59.33
N THR A 5 56.64 30.46 59.56
CA THR A 5 55.26 30.62 59.00
C THR A 5 54.29 29.92 59.96
N CYS A 6 53.02 30.34 59.95
CA CYS A 6 51.77 29.63 60.25
C CYS A 6 51.51 28.86 61.58
N PHE A 7 50.86 29.63 62.44
CA PHE A 7 49.76 29.45 63.39
C PHE A 7 48.57 28.46 63.09
N TYR A 8 47.97 27.95 64.20
CA TYR A 8 46.60 27.39 64.51
C TYR A 8 46.30 25.90 64.19
N GLU A 9 46.20 24.97 65.17
CA GLU A 9 45.10 24.60 66.11
C GLU A 9 43.83 23.97 65.46
N LEU A 10 43.56 22.66 65.68
CA LEU A 10 42.52 22.05 66.58
C LEU A 10 41.05 22.31 66.11
N CYS A 11 40.09 21.39 66.03
CA CYS A 11 39.86 20.05 66.58
C CYS A 11 38.56 19.41 65.97
N GLN A 12 38.38 18.10 66.18
CA GLN A 12 37.11 17.31 66.26
C GLN A 12 36.33 16.84 65.02
N GLY A 13 35.88 15.57 65.08
CA GLY A 13 34.67 15.07 64.39
C GLY A 13 34.72 13.58 64.02
N THR A 14 33.99 12.74 64.76
CA THR A 14 33.80 11.29 64.57
C THR A 14 33.04 10.93 63.28
N ASN A 15 33.54 9.95 62.52
CA ASN A 15 32.89 9.40 61.33
C ASN A 15 32.07 8.15 61.69
N ASP A 16 30.75 8.28 61.72
CA ASP A 16 29.79 7.19 61.56
C ASP A 16 28.60 7.75 60.77
N GLU A 17 28.00 6.91 59.90
CA GLU A 17 26.85 7.14 59.01
C GLU A 17 27.14 7.60 57.56
N ASP A 18 27.47 6.66 56.66
CA ASP A 18 26.91 6.71 55.29
C ASP A 18 26.86 5.33 54.58
N SER A 19 26.20 4.32 55.16
CA SER A 19 26.05 2.98 54.54
C SER A 19 24.69 2.74 53.85
N SER A 20 23.84 3.76 53.67
CA SER A 20 22.47 3.58 53.17
C SER A 20 22.22 4.10 51.76
N LYS A 21 23.15 4.88 51.18
CA LYS A 21 22.96 5.47 49.85
C LYS A 21 23.36 4.56 48.68
N ASP A 22 24.22 3.57 48.91
CA ASP A 22 24.73 2.68 47.85
C ASP A 22 23.73 1.60 47.40
N ASP A 23 22.86 1.13 48.29
CA ASP A 23 21.87 0.08 47.95
C ASP A 23 20.81 0.58 46.94
N ARG A 24 20.44 1.86 47.02
CA ARG A 24 19.49 2.48 46.09
C ARG A 24 20.08 2.61 44.68
N VAL A 25 21.40 2.77 44.56
CA VAL A 25 22.08 2.93 43.27
C VAL A 25 22.26 1.57 42.56
N ASN A 26 22.48 0.50 43.30
CA ASN A 26 22.61 -0.84 42.69
C ASN A 26 21.24 -1.44 42.28
N SER A 27 20.15 -0.97 42.89
CA SER A 27 18.78 -1.43 42.59
C SER A 27 18.28 -0.97 41.22
N TRP A 28 18.47 0.30 40.84
CA TRP A 28 17.97 0.81 39.55
C TRP A 28 18.77 0.27 38.34
N GLU A 29 20.07 -0.02 38.52
CA GLU A 29 20.88 -0.67 37.48
C GLU A 29 20.38 -2.08 37.13
N THR A 30 19.91 -2.82 38.13
CA THR A 30 19.40 -4.19 37.94
C THR A 30 18.09 -4.17 37.15
N VAL A 31 17.22 -3.21 37.47
CA VAL A 31 15.95 -2.99 36.74
C VAL A 31 16.20 -2.60 35.29
N ILE A 32 17.19 -1.73 35.02
CA ILE A 32 17.54 -1.34 33.64
C ILE A 32 18.09 -2.54 32.86
N LYS A 33 18.97 -3.35 33.47
CA LYS A 33 19.54 -4.54 32.82
C LYS A 33 18.46 -5.56 32.46
N GLU A 34 17.49 -5.79 33.35
CA GLU A 34 16.36 -6.67 33.05
C GLU A 34 15.44 -6.12 31.96
N ILE A 35 15.09 -4.83 31.99
CA ILE A 35 14.25 -4.22 30.94
C ILE A 35 14.97 -4.26 29.58
N LEU A 36 16.28 -4.04 29.55
CA LEU A 36 17.10 -4.13 28.33
C LEU A 36 17.14 -5.57 27.79
N LEU A 37 17.36 -6.56 28.67
CA LEU A 37 17.37 -7.99 28.31
C LEU A 37 16.01 -8.46 27.81
N ILE A 38 14.93 -8.09 28.50
CA ILE A 38 13.56 -8.41 28.12
C ILE A 38 13.21 -7.73 26.80
N GLY A 39 13.60 -6.46 26.60
CA GLY A 39 13.41 -5.74 25.35
C GLY A 39 14.14 -6.38 24.17
N ILE A 40 15.39 -6.80 24.35
CA ILE A 40 16.17 -7.52 23.33
C ILE A 40 15.56 -8.91 23.07
N ALA A 41 15.16 -9.65 24.11
CA ALA A 41 14.53 -10.95 23.97
C ALA A 41 13.17 -10.87 23.26
N LEU A 42 12.35 -9.86 23.57
CA LEU A 42 11.09 -9.55 22.88
C LEU A 42 11.34 -9.19 21.41
N ALA A 43 12.38 -8.41 21.11
CA ALA A 43 12.76 -8.07 19.74
C ALA A 43 13.27 -9.28 18.94
N LEU A 44 13.89 -10.27 19.60
CA LEU A 44 14.26 -11.55 18.97
C LEU A 44 13.04 -12.47 18.78
N PHE A 45 12.01 -12.36 19.63
CA PHE A 45 10.78 -13.16 19.56
C PHE A 45 9.75 -12.61 18.57
N LEU A 46 9.60 -11.30 18.49
CA LEU A 46 8.88 -10.59 17.42
C LEU A 46 9.84 -10.49 16.23
N GLY A 47 9.85 -11.51 15.37
CA GLY A 47 10.66 -11.50 14.15
C GLY A 47 10.54 -10.18 13.37
N PRO A 48 11.58 -9.77 12.62
CA PRO A 48 11.65 -8.43 12.06
C PRO A 48 10.43 -8.16 11.17
N PRO A 49 9.75 -7.01 11.34
CA PRO A 49 8.72 -6.60 10.39
C PRO A 49 9.35 -6.58 8.99
N SER A 50 8.59 -7.01 7.98
CA SER A 50 9.03 -6.95 6.59
C SER A 50 9.60 -5.56 6.30
N LEU A 51 10.92 -5.50 6.09
CA LEU A 51 11.71 -4.31 6.35
C LEU A 51 11.41 -3.25 5.27
N ASP A 52 10.65 -2.23 5.65
CA ASP A 52 10.62 -0.95 4.95
C ASP A 52 12.04 -0.36 4.99
N ILE A 53 12.76 -0.40 3.87
CA ILE A 53 14.11 0.20 3.78
C ILE A 53 14.02 1.60 3.17
N SER A 54 14.98 2.47 3.48
CA SER A 54 15.08 3.74 2.73
C SER A 54 15.67 3.52 1.34
N PHE A 55 15.48 4.47 0.41
CA PHE A 55 16.13 4.41 -0.90
C PHE A 55 17.66 4.33 -0.78
N GLN A 56 18.25 5.03 0.19
CA GLN A 56 19.69 5.00 0.43
C GLN A 56 20.16 3.62 0.91
N GLU A 57 19.36 2.96 1.75
CA GLU A 57 19.66 1.61 2.21
C GLU A 57 19.53 0.58 1.09
N PHE A 58 18.50 0.73 0.24
CA PHE A 58 18.37 -0.03 -1.01
C PHE A 58 19.63 0.14 -1.88
N LYS A 59 20.07 1.39 -2.11
CA LYS A 59 21.24 1.70 -2.91
C LYS A 59 22.48 0.99 -2.38
N ASN A 60 22.82 1.23 -1.11
CA ASN A 60 24.06 0.74 -0.51
C ASN A 60 24.10 -0.78 -0.34
N LYS A 61 22.95 -1.41 -0.04
CA LYS A 61 22.91 -2.84 0.32
C LYS A 61 22.55 -3.76 -0.85
N LEU A 62 21.89 -3.25 -1.89
CA LEU A 62 21.34 -4.07 -2.97
C LEU A 62 21.79 -3.60 -4.35
N LEU A 63 21.74 -2.29 -4.62
CA LEU A 63 22.12 -1.76 -5.94
C LEU A 63 23.64 -1.76 -6.14
N GLU A 64 24.41 -1.17 -5.21
CA GLU A 64 25.87 -1.10 -5.28
C GLU A 64 26.53 -2.49 -5.38
N PRO A 65 26.07 -3.53 -4.65
CA PRO A 65 26.63 -4.87 -4.79
C PRO A 65 26.13 -5.63 -6.04
N GLY A 66 25.29 -5.02 -6.89
CA GLY A 66 24.78 -5.63 -8.12
C GLY A 66 23.81 -6.79 -7.89
N LEU A 67 23.12 -6.79 -6.74
CA LEU A 67 22.25 -7.90 -6.33
C LEU A 67 20.81 -7.76 -6.86
N VAL A 68 20.45 -6.59 -7.39
CA VAL A 68 19.09 -6.35 -7.87
C VAL A 68 18.90 -7.00 -9.24
N ASP A 69 17.81 -7.74 -9.39
CA ASP A 69 17.40 -8.34 -10.66
C ASP A 69 16.43 -7.41 -11.41
N HIS A 70 15.35 -7.00 -10.74
CA HIS A 70 14.37 -6.06 -11.27
C HIS A 70 13.57 -5.40 -10.15
N ILE A 71 12.94 -4.26 -10.45
CA ILE A 71 12.11 -3.51 -9.51
C ILE A 71 10.68 -3.46 -10.04
N VAL A 72 9.69 -3.71 -9.17
CA VAL A 72 8.28 -3.57 -9.51
C VAL A 72 7.65 -2.46 -8.70
N VAL A 73 7.24 -1.38 -9.36
CA VAL A 73 6.49 -0.29 -8.75
C VAL A 73 5.02 -0.65 -8.70
N SER A 74 4.47 -0.81 -7.49
CA SER A 74 3.06 -1.09 -7.23
C SER A 74 2.36 0.17 -6.71
N ASP A 75 1.12 0.40 -7.16
CA ASP A 75 0.23 1.45 -6.63
C ASP A 75 0.87 2.86 -6.65
N ARG A 76 1.82 3.08 -7.59
CA ARG A 76 2.61 4.31 -7.80
C ARG A 76 3.35 4.85 -6.56
N SER A 77 3.43 4.08 -5.49
CA SER A 77 3.93 4.55 -4.18
C SER A 77 4.85 3.55 -3.50
N ILE A 78 4.89 2.29 -3.96
CA ILE A 78 5.69 1.23 -3.33
C ILE A 78 6.57 0.57 -4.39
N ALA A 79 7.88 0.56 -4.18
CA ALA A 79 8.81 -0.24 -4.97
C ALA A 79 9.06 -1.58 -4.29
N LYS A 80 8.89 -2.67 -5.02
CA LYS A 80 9.26 -4.04 -4.60
C LYS A 80 10.54 -4.44 -5.32
N VAL A 81 11.54 -4.87 -4.56
CA VAL A 81 12.87 -5.17 -5.08
C VAL A 81 13.07 -6.69 -5.13
N TYR A 82 13.40 -7.19 -6.32
CA TYR A 82 13.72 -8.58 -6.55
C TYR A 82 15.24 -8.75 -6.63
N VAL A 83 15.76 -9.75 -5.93
CA VAL A 83 17.20 -10.02 -5.84
C VAL A 83 17.56 -11.20 -6.73
N ARG A 84 18.67 -11.08 -7.45
CA ARG A 84 19.23 -12.16 -8.27
C ARG A 84 19.78 -13.25 -7.33
N SER A 85 19.26 -14.47 -7.47
CA SER A 85 19.90 -15.64 -6.84
C SER A 85 21.16 -15.96 -7.65
N SER A 86 22.32 -15.93 -6.99
CA SER A 86 23.68 -16.15 -7.51
C SER A 86 23.84 -17.38 -8.44
N PRO A 87 24.98 -17.55 -9.14
CA PRO A 87 25.43 -16.89 -10.37
C PRO A 87 25.24 -17.82 -11.59
N GLN A 88 24.77 -17.32 -12.74
CA GLN A 88 24.88 -18.08 -13.99
C GLN A 88 26.35 -18.10 -14.42
N ASN A 89 26.91 -19.31 -14.43
CA ASN A 89 28.25 -19.63 -14.90
C ASN A 89 28.40 -19.25 -16.39
N GLN A 90 29.59 -18.78 -16.75
CA GLN A 90 29.91 -18.12 -18.01
C GLN A 90 29.87 -19.07 -19.23
N LYS A 91 29.34 -18.53 -20.35
CA LYS A 91 29.75 -18.67 -21.76
C LYS A 91 30.06 -20.07 -22.33
N THR A 92 29.27 -20.50 -23.34
CA THR A 92 29.84 -21.11 -24.56
C THR A 92 28.91 -20.86 -25.75
N GLU A 93 29.33 -19.97 -26.64
CA GLU A 93 28.93 -20.05 -28.04
C GLU A 93 29.58 -21.32 -28.61
N ASP A 94 28.77 -22.27 -29.10
CA ASP A 94 29.14 -23.14 -30.22
C ASP A 94 27.89 -23.89 -30.73
N ILE A 95 27.79 -23.95 -32.05
CA ILE A 95 26.65 -24.38 -32.87
C ILE A 95 26.60 -25.91 -32.96
N VAL A 96 25.46 -26.57 -32.66
CA VAL A 96 24.91 -27.71 -33.44
C VAL A 96 23.38 -27.80 -33.26
N GLN A 97 22.66 -27.87 -34.39
CA GLN A 97 21.20 -28.03 -34.51
C GLN A 97 20.71 -29.40 -34.03
N GLY A 98 19.63 -29.44 -33.24
CA GLY A 98 18.86 -30.65 -32.91
C GLY A 98 17.39 -30.32 -32.59
N PRO A 99 16.41 -31.20 -32.91
CA PRO A 99 14.99 -30.86 -32.90
C PRO A 99 14.41 -30.66 -31.50
N ILE A 100 13.51 -29.67 -31.46
CA ILE A 100 12.81 -29.08 -30.34
C ILE A 100 11.75 -30.07 -29.81
N ASN A 101 11.71 -30.33 -28.49
CA ASN A 101 10.49 -30.60 -27.70
C ASN A 101 10.81 -30.84 -26.22
N GLY A 102 10.41 -29.91 -25.36
CA GLY A 102 10.47 -30.06 -23.91
C GLY A 102 10.54 -28.71 -23.21
N SER A 103 9.37 -28.13 -22.95
CA SER A 103 9.20 -26.87 -22.23
C SER A 103 10.02 -26.80 -20.94
N HIS A 104 11.02 -25.91 -20.90
CA HIS A 104 11.65 -25.45 -19.67
C HIS A 104 11.15 -24.04 -19.33
N THR A 105 9.86 -23.88 -19.04
CA THR A 105 9.41 -22.71 -18.27
C THR A 105 9.66 -22.96 -16.79
N ARG A 106 10.93 -23.05 -16.39
CA ARG A 106 11.32 -23.03 -14.98
C ARG A 106 11.50 -21.57 -14.58
N GLY A 107 10.37 -20.90 -14.35
CA GLY A 107 10.32 -19.53 -13.86
C GLY A 107 11.19 -19.41 -12.61
N HIS A 108 12.38 -18.84 -12.77
CA HIS A 108 13.19 -18.37 -11.66
C HIS A 108 12.46 -17.16 -11.07
N GLY A 109 11.52 -17.45 -10.18
CA GLY A 109 10.92 -16.44 -9.33
C GLY A 109 12.02 -15.91 -8.41
N GLY A 110 12.63 -14.78 -8.79
CA GLY A 110 13.48 -14.01 -7.89
C GLY A 110 12.74 -13.87 -6.56
N GLN A 111 13.41 -14.23 -5.47
CA GLN A 111 12.79 -14.11 -4.15
C GLN A 111 12.70 -12.61 -3.81
N TYR A 112 11.50 -12.16 -3.46
CA TYR A 112 11.27 -10.78 -3.02
C TYR A 112 11.93 -10.60 -1.64
N LYS A 113 12.77 -9.56 -1.49
CA LYS A 113 13.51 -9.35 -0.24
C LYS A 113 13.00 -8.18 0.58
N CYS A 114 12.56 -7.11 -0.09
CA CYS A 114 12.18 -5.86 0.57
C CYS A 114 11.27 -4.99 -0.31
N TYR A 115 10.57 -4.07 0.35
CA TYR A 115 9.82 -3.00 -0.30
C TYR A 115 10.13 -1.67 0.38
N PHE A 116 9.85 -0.56 -0.30
CA PHE A 116 9.94 0.76 0.28
C PHE A 116 9.00 1.76 -0.38
N ASN A 117 8.65 2.81 0.36
CA ASN A 117 7.83 3.89 -0.16
C ASN A 117 8.69 4.81 -1.04
N ILE A 118 8.23 5.04 -2.27
CA ILE A 118 8.93 5.89 -3.24
C ILE A 118 8.43 7.34 -3.23
N GLY A 119 7.29 7.61 -2.59
CA GLY A 119 6.60 8.90 -2.60
C GLY A 119 5.91 9.17 -3.94
N SER A 120 6.71 9.34 -4.99
CA SER A 120 6.28 9.51 -6.37
C SER A 120 7.10 8.63 -7.31
N VAL A 121 6.52 8.32 -8.46
CA VAL A 121 7.19 7.50 -9.48
C VAL A 121 8.35 8.27 -10.09
N GLU A 122 8.10 9.55 -10.38
CA GLU A 122 9.02 10.44 -11.07
C GLU A 122 10.30 10.65 -10.24
N SER A 123 10.15 10.98 -8.96
CA SER A 123 11.30 11.19 -8.07
C SER A 123 12.08 9.90 -7.78
N PHE A 124 11.44 8.74 -7.92
CA PHE A 124 12.14 7.47 -7.78
C PHE A 124 12.95 7.11 -9.01
N GLU A 125 12.40 7.30 -10.21
CA GLU A 125 13.11 7.09 -11.47
C GLU A 125 14.35 7.99 -11.56
N GLU A 126 14.21 9.26 -11.21
CA GLU A 126 15.31 10.23 -11.18
C GLU A 126 16.44 9.75 -10.25
N ARG A 127 16.10 9.43 -8.99
CA ARG A 127 17.09 8.95 -8.01
C ARG A 127 17.72 7.62 -8.40
N LEU A 128 16.96 6.72 -9.03
CA LEU A 128 17.47 5.43 -9.50
C LEU A 128 18.46 5.64 -10.65
N LEU A 129 18.12 6.52 -11.60
CA LEU A 129 18.98 6.86 -12.72
C LEU A 129 20.28 7.49 -12.23
N GLU A 130 20.21 8.50 -11.36
CA GLU A 130 21.39 9.13 -10.74
C GLU A 130 22.29 8.10 -10.04
N ALA A 131 21.68 7.15 -9.32
CA ALA A 131 22.43 6.11 -8.62
C ALA A 131 23.11 5.13 -9.58
N GLN A 132 22.46 4.76 -10.68
CA GLN A 132 23.03 3.88 -11.70
C GLN A 132 24.13 4.58 -12.51
N GLU A 133 23.95 5.87 -12.82
CA GLU A 133 24.95 6.71 -13.48
C GLU A 133 26.20 6.91 -12.60
N ALA A 134 26.01 7.19 -11.30
CA ALA A 134 27.12 7.31 -10.34
C ALA A 134 27.92 6.00 -10.20
N LEU A 135 27.30 4.86 -10.49
CA LEU A 135 27.95 3.55 -10.52
C LEU A 135 28.57 3.20 -11.88
N GLY A 136 28.42 4.07 -12.88
CA GLY A 136 28.93 3.86 -14.24
C GLY A 136 28.29 2.65 -14.93
N ILE A 137 27.05 2.29 -14.55
CA ILE A 137 26.32 1.19 -15.16
C ILE A 137 25.91 1.63 -16.57
N ASP A 138 26.26 0.82 -17.58
CA ASP A 138 25.84 1.08 -18.95
C ASP A 138 24.31 1.05 -19.04
N PRO A 139 23.68 1.92 -19.85
CA PRO A 139 22.24 1.92 -20.02
C PRO A 139 21.61 0.55 -20.34
N HIS A 140 22.37 -0.34 -20.98
CA HIS A 140 21.94 -1.71 -21.27
C HIS A 140 21.92 -2.65 -20.06
N ASP A 141 22.78 -2.38 -19.06
CA ASP A 141 22.92 -3.17 -17.83
C ASP A 141 22.10 -2.60 -16.66
N ASN A 142 21.31 -1.56 -16.92
CA ASN A 142 20.43 -0.93 -15.93
C ASN A 142 19.40 -1.91 -15.36
N VAL A 143 19.07 -1.71 -14.08
CA VAL A 143 18.04 -2.51 -13.43
C VAL A 143 16.67 -2.16 -14.03
N PRO A 144 15.96 -3.12 -14.64
CA PRO A 144 14.67 -2.85 -15.24
C PRO A 144 13.59 -2.55 -14.18
N VAL A 145 12.78 -1.52 -14.44
CA VAL A 145 11.64 -1.13 -13.60
C VAL A 145 10.33 -1.47 -14.32
N THR A 146 9.45 -2.21 -13.65
CA THR A 146 8.11 -2.57 -14.15
C THR A 146 7.02 -1.90 -13.33
N TYR A 147 6.05 -1.27 -13.99
CA TYR A 147 4.95 -0.56 -13.32
C TYR A 147 3.69 -1.43 -13.28
N ASN A 148 3.39 -1.93 -12.09
CA ASN A 148 2.11 -2.58 -11.80
C ASN A 148 1.16 -1.56 -11.19
N SER A 149 0.52 -0.77 -12.05
CA SER A 149 -0.65 -0.01 -11.61
C SER A 149 -1.78 -1.01 -11.35
N LYS A 150 -2.17 -1.23 -10.08
CA LYS A 150 -3.52 -1.74 -9.84
C LYS A 150 -4.46 -0.64 -10.27
N MET A 151 -4.97 -0.73 -11.48
CA MET A 151 -6.18 -0.02 -11.83
C MET A 151 -7.27 -0.59 -10.90
N VAL A 152 -7.65 0.18 -9.87
CA VAL A 152 -8.83 -0.14 -9.07
C VAL A 152 -9.98 -0.27 -10.07
N ARG A 153 -10.50 -1.48 -10.25
CA ARG A 153 -11.73 -1.70 -11.02
C ARG A 153 -12.90 -1.20 -10.18
N ILE A 154 -13.04 0.13 -10.06
CA ILE A 154 -14.25 0.77 -9.56
C ILE A 154 -15.29 0.63 -10.67
N GLY A 155 -15.91 -0.54 -10.77
CA GLY A 155 -16.77 -0.84 -11.91
C GLY A 155 -17.73 -2.00 -11.73
N ASN A 156 -17.85 -2.58 -10.53
CA ASN A 156 -18.93 -3.52 -10.26
C ASN A 156 -20.05 -2.73 -9.58
N ALA A 157 -20.84 -2.00 -10.37
CA ALA A 157 -22.13 -1.53 -9.89
C ALA A 157 -22.92 -2.77 -9.45
N HIS A 158 -23.21 -2.89 -8.15
CA HIS A 158 -24.08 -3.92 -7.65
C HIS A 158 -25.51 -3.60 -8.09
N VAL A 159 -25.87 -4.03 -9.29
CA VAL A 159 -27.21 -3.86 -9.84
C VAL A 159 -28.12 -4.88 -9.17
N ILE A 160 -28.92 -4.43 -8.21
CA ILE A 160 -30.00 -5.23 -7.64
C ILE A 160 -31.05 -5.38 -8.75
N LYS A 161 -31.13 -6.56 -9.36
CA LYS A 161 -32.22 -6.89 -10.28
C LYS A 161 -33.44 -7.25 -9.44
N VAL A 162 -34.54 -6.55 -9.64
CA VAL A 162 -35.82 -6.91 -9.03
C VAL A 162 -36.39 -8.10 -9.80
N ASP A 163 -36.51 -9.26 -9.13
CA ASP A 163 -37.13 -10.44 -9.72
C ASP A 163 -38.63 -10.22 -9.93
N LYS A 164 -39.12 -10.52 -11.14
CA LYS A 164 -40.55 -10.39 -11.51
C LYS A 164 -41.48 -11.29 -10.68
N ASN A 165 -40.94 -12.25 -9.94
CA ASN A 165 -41.68 -13.18 -9.06
C ASN A 165 -41.72 -12.73 -7.58
N ALA A 166 -41.21 -11.53 -7.26
CA ALA A 166 -41.27 -11.02 -5.90
C ALA A 166 -42.72 -10.66 -5.48
N LYS A 167 -43.09 -11.05 -4.26
CA LYS A 167 -44.42 -10.89 -3.64
C LYS A 167 -44.89 -9.43 -3.44
N ASN A 168 -44.11 -8.44 -3.88
CA ASN A 168 -44.38 -6.99 -3.74
C ASN A 168 -44.58 -6.33 -5.12
N MET A 169 -45.60 -6.76 -5.88
CA MET A 169 -46.04 -6.01 -7.06
C MET A 169 -46.87 -4.81 -6.58
N VAL A 170 -46.30 -3.61 -6.64
CA VAL A 170 -47.00 -2.35 -6.43
C VAL A 170 -47.60 -1.89 -7.76
N TYR A 171 -48.85 -1.48 -7.75
CA TYR A 171 -49.54 -0.96 -8.93
C TYR A 171 -49.79 0.55 -8.80
N PHE A 172 -49.99 1.25 -9.93
CA PHE A 172 -50.32 2.68 -9.94
C PHE A 172 -51.58 3.05 -9.12
N LYS A 173 -52.49 2.09 -8.93
CA LYS A 173 -53.67 2.24 -8.05
C LYS A 173 -53.32 2.35 -6.57
N ASP A 174 -52.15 1.87 -6.16
CA ASP A 174 -51.69 1.83 -4.76
C ASP A 174 -50.93 3.11 -4.36
N VAL A 175 -50.72 4.04 -5.30
CA VAL A 175 -50.16 5.37 -5.05
C VAL A 175 -51.31 6.37 -4.87
N ALA A 176 -51.33 7.13 -3.78
CA ALA A 176 -52.35 8.15 -3.53
C ALA A 176 -51.81 9.58 -3.79
N CYS A 177 -52.70 10.54 -4.11
CA CYS A 177 -52.42 11.99 -4.06
C CYS A 177 -51.40 12.56 -5.09
N CYS A 178 -51.09 11.84 -6.16
CA CYS A 178 -50.11 12.28 -7.17
C CYS A 178 -50.66 12.09 -8.59
N ASP A 179 -51.85 12.61 -8.86
CA ASP A 179 -52.59 12.30 -10.08
C ASP A 179 -51.94 12.95 -11.32
N GLU A 180 -51.37 14.14 -11.18
CA GLU A 180 -50.60 14.81 -12.24
C GLU A 180 -49.32 14.02 -12.57
N ALA A 181 -48.53 13.66 -11.54
CA ALA A 181 -47.29 12.90 -11.73
C ALA A 181 -47.55 11.49 -12.27
N LYS A 182 -48.65 10.85 -11.86
CA LYS A 182 -49.09 9.58 -12.45
C LYS A 182 -49.45 9.73 -13.91
N GLN A 183 -50.15 10.80 -14.30
CA GLN A 183 -50.55 11.02 -15.69
C GLN A 183 -49.32 11.19 -16.60
N GLU A 184 -48.32 11.95 -16.17
CA GLU A 184 -47.06 12.11 -16.91
C GLU A 184 -46.29 10.78 -17.05
N ILE A 185 -46.19 10.00 -15.98
CA ILE A 185 -45.52 8.68 -16.03
C ILE A 185 -46.34 7.69 -16.85
N MET A 186 -47.67 7.78 -16.84
CA MET A 186 -48.54 6.92 -17.63
C MET A 186 -48.33 7.16 -19.12
N GLU A 187 -48.07 8.39 -19.55
CA GLU A 187 -47.68 8.69 -20.93
C GLU A 187 -46.38 7.97 -21.31
N PHE A 188 -45.38 7.98 -20.42
CA PHE A 188 -44.14 7.22 -20.62
C PHE A 188 -44.40 5.70 -20.71
N VAL A 189 -45.28 5.16 -19.86
CA VAL A 189 -45.68 3.75 -19.91
C VAL A 189 -46.43 3.43 -21.21
N HIS A 190 -47.30 4.32 -21.69
CA HIS A 190 -48.02 4.17 -22.96
C HIS A 190 -47.06 4.18 -24.15
N PHE A 191 -46.06 5.05 -24.11
CA PHE A 191 -44.98 5.11 -25.09
C PHE A 191 -44.19 3.80 -25.13
N LEU A 192 -43.81 3.25 -23.96
CA LEU A 192 -43.09 1.98 -23.86
C LEU A 192 -43.93 0.77 -24.28
N LYS A 193 -45.26 0.81 -24.07
CA LYS A 193 -46.16 -0.28 -24.49
C LYS A 193 -46.47 -0.27 -25.99
N ASN A 194 -46.53 0.91 -26.62
CA ASN A 194 -46.98 1.08 -28.01
C ASN A 194 -45.96 1.81 -28.87
N THR A 195 -44.67 1.48 -28.76
CA THR A 195 -43.56 2.23 -29.37
C THR A 195 -43.73 2.50 -30.86
N LYS A 196 -44.21 1.50 -31.64
CA LYS A 196 -44.42 1.63 -33.10
C LYS A 196 -45.29 2.84 -33.49
N LYS A 197 -46.40 3.07 -32.76
CA LYS A 197 -47.31 4.19 -33.03
C LYS A 197 -46.61 5.54 -32.90
N TYR A 198 -45.64 5.65 -31.99
CA TYR A 198 -44.92 6.89 -31.73
C TYR A 198 -43.72 7.06 -32.67
N GLU A 199 -43.09 5.97 -33.11
CA GLU A 199 -42.07 5.98 -34.16
C GLU A 199 -42.65 6.45 -35.51
N ASP A 200 -43.87 6.02 -35.85
CA ASP A 200 -44.58 6.46 -37.07
C ASP A 200 -44.89 7.97 -37.07
N LEU A 201 -44.92 8.60 -35.89
CA LEU A 201 -45.10 10.04 -35.70
C LEU A 201 -43.76 10.79 -35.55
N GLU A 202 -42.63 10.11 -35.82
CA GLU A 202 -41.27 10.61 -35.60
C GLU A 202 -41.01 11.10 -34.15
N ALA A 203 -41.77 10.58 -33.18
CA ALA A 203 -41.62 10.97 -31.79
C ALA A 203 -40.38 10.28 -31.17
N LYS A 204 -39.56 11.08 -30.50
CA LYS A 204 -38.32 10.59 -29.87
C LYS A 204 -38.59 9.83 -28.58
N VAL A 205 -38.07 8.61 -28.47
CA VAL A 205 -38.14 7.80 -27.24
C VAL A 205 -37.46 8.49 -26.07
N PRO A 206 -38.15 8.73 -24.94
CA PRO A 206 -37.50 9.30 -23.77
C PRO A 206 -36.55 8.27 -23.14
N LYS A 207 -35.32 8.70 -22.85
CA LYS A 207 -34.24 7.80 -22.38
C LYS A 207 -34.26 7.54 -20.87
N GLY A 208 -35.04 8.31 -20.13
CA GLY A 208 -35.18 8.22 -18.68
C GLY A 208 -35.93 9.43 -18.12
N ALA A 209 -36.35 9.31 -16.87
CA ALA A 209 -37.00 10.37 -16.11
C ALA A 209 -36.36 10.46 -14.72
N LEU A 210 -36.28 11.67 -14.17
CA LEU A 210 -35.78 11.91 -12.81
C LEU A 210 -36.95 12.40 -11.95
N LEU A 211 -37.30 11.64 -10.91
CA LEU A 211 -38.30 12.03 -9.94
C LEU A 211 -37.64 12.83 -8.81
N VAL A 212 -38.05 14.09 -8.60
CA VAL A 212 -37.47 15.00 -7.60
C VAL A 212 -38.53 15.41 -6.57
N GLY A 213 -38.13 15.50 -5.30
CA GLY A 213 -39.03 15.94 -4.22
C GLY A 213 -38.50 15.61 -2.82
N LEU A 214 -39.14 16.17 -1.79
CA LEU A 214 -38.82 15.95 -0.37
C LEU A 214 -38.78 14.45 0.00
N PRO A 215 -38.02 14.02 1.01
CA PRO A 215 -38.04 12.62 1.45
C PRO A 215 -39.46 12.17 1.84
N GLY A 216 -39.81 10.91 1.55
CA GLY A 216 -41.14 10.35 1.88
C GLY A 216 -42.27 10.64 0.88
N THR A 217 -42.04 11.39 -0.21
CA THR A 217 -43.08 11.72 -1.21
C THR A 217 -43.38 10.60 -2.24
N GLY A 218 -43.13 9.33 -1.90
CA GLY A 218 -43.52 8.21 -2.76
C GLY A 218 -42.73 8.03 -4.09
N LYS A 219 -41.64 8.76 -4.31
CA LYS A 219 -40.84 8.67 -5.56
C LYS A 219 -40.38 7.24 -5.90
N THR A 220 -39.90 6.50 -4.91
CA THR A 220 -39.48 5.09 -5.07
C THR A 220 -40.66 4.15 -5.23
N LEU A 221 -41.85 4.51 -4.72
CA LEU A 221 -43.07 3.72 -4.87
C LEU A 221 -43.66 3.86 -6.29
N LEU A 222 -43.34 4.96 -6.96
CA LEU A 222 -43.82 5.30 -8.30
C LEU A 222 -42.90 4.78 -9.43
N ALA A 223 -41.67 4.39 -9.09
CA ALA A 223 -40.65 3.85 -10.00
C ALA A 223 -40.71 2.32 -10.04
#